data_AF-A0A9W9ABV7-F1
#
_entry.id   AF-A0A9W9ABV7-F1
#
_cell.length_a   1.000
_cell.length_b   1.000
_cell.length_c   1.000
_cell.angle_alpha   90.00
_cell.angle_beta   90.00
_cell.angle_gamma   90.00
#
_symmetry.space_group_name_H-M   'P 1'
#
loop_
_entity.id
_entity.type
_entity.pdbx_description
1 polymer ?
#
loop_
_entity_poly.entity_id
_entity_poly.type
_entity_poly.pdbx_seq_one_letter_code
_entity_poly.pdbx_strand_id
1 'polypeptide(L)'
;MLPDMRPRSVKITLRHGDWWQWERNYPLIFEDGWAEGLKASPRLEEIILELETMERDKEQIYAIANHVCQEIYTLNNGRTLSAAGNPIVKKEWMGPSRLSDLRYEKTRDKWVTRDKLAEQGTPDPGLKYCIIVVRWTVAPW
;
A
#
# COMPACT_ATOMS: atom_id res chain seq x y z
N MET A 1 13.22 16.60 -14.19
CA MET A 1 12.25 16.98 -13.14
C MET A 1 11.17 17.83 -13.80
N LEU A 2 9.88 17.62 -13.47
CA LEU A 2 8.75 18.40 -13.99
C LEU A 2 8.68 19.74 -13.23
N PRO A 3 9.09 20.88 -13.81
CA PRO A 3 9.37 22.10 -13.03
C PRO A 3 8.14 22.78 -12.42
N ASP A 4 6.93 22.46 -12.91
CA ASP A 4 5.69 23.16 -12.52
C ASP A 4 4.72 22.33 -11.67
N MET A 5 5.08 21.10 -11.30
CA MET A 5 4.21 20.28 -10.46
C MET A 5 4.15 20.84 -9.03
N ARG A 6 2.98 21.36 -8.67
CA ARG A 6 2.66 21.85 -7.31
C ARG A 6 1.44 21.12 -6.76
N PRO A 7 1.53 19.79 -6.53
CA PRO A 7 0.38 19.00 -6.10
C PRO A 7 -0.12 19.48 -4.74
N ARG A 8 -1.45 19.56 -4.62
CA ARG A 8 -2.15 19.74 -3.34
C ARG A 8 -2.42 18.40 -2.66
N SER A 9 -2.63 17.34 -3.43
CA SER A 9 -2.84 15.99 -2.91
C SER A 9 -1.94 15.02 -3.66
N VAL A 10 -1.32 14.09 -2.92
CA VAL A 10 -0.56 12.97 -3.46
C VAL A 10 -1.16 11.68 -2.91
N LYS A 11 -1.54 10.78 -3.82
CA LYS A 11 -1.93 9.41 -3.47
C LYS A 11 -0.85 8.45 -3.94
N ILE A 12 -0.33 7.66 -3.00
CA ILE A 12 0.58 6.55 -3.26
C ILE A 12 -0.17 5.26 -2.93
N THR A 13 0.01 4.25 -3.78
CA THR A 13 -0.64 2.96 -3.61
C THR A 13 0.38 1.87 -3.82
N LEU A 14 0.59 1.06 -2.79
CA LEU A 14 1.36 -0.18 -2.87
C LEU A 14 0.40 -1.35 -2.98
N ARG A 15 0.44 -2.03 -4.13
CA ARG A 15 -0.30 -3.26 -4.40
C ARG A 15 0.47 -4.46 -3.88
N HIS A 16 -0.19 -5.62 -3.80
CA HIS A 16 0.46 -6.84 -3.32
C HIS A 16 1.78 -7.18 -4.04
N GLY A 17 1.84 -6.95 -5.36
CA GLY A 17 3.04 -7.20 -6.16
C GLY A 17 4.18 -6.19 -5.98
N ASP A 18 3.95 -5.08 -5.26
CA ASP A 18 4.96 -4.05 -5.03
C ASP A 18 5.83 -4.36 -3.79
N TRP A 19 5.38 -5.26 -2.92
CA TRP A 19 6.16 -5.66 -1.74
C TRP A 19 7.38 -6.47 -2.14
N TRP A 20 8.53 -6.13 -1.58
CA TRP A 20 9.77 -6.84 -1.87
C TRP A 20 9.65 -8.35 -1.53
N GLN A 21 9.98 -9.21 -2.51
CA GLN A 21 9.91 -10.68 -2.37
C GLN A 21 8.54 -11.22 -1.94
N TRP A 22 7.46 -10.55 -2.33
CA TRP A 22 6.08 -11.02 -2.09
C TRP A 22 5.87 -12.47 -2.57
N GLU A 23 6.51 -12.86 -3.68
CA GLU A 23 6.39 -14.19 -4.26
C GLU A 23 7.02 -15.29 -3.40
N ARG A 24 7.88 -14.91 -2.45
CA ARG A 24 8.55 -15.82 -1.52
C ARG A 24 7.93 -15.77 -0.12
N ASN A 25 6.79 -15.11 0.04
CA ASN A 25 6.13 -14.86 1.33
C ASN A 25 7.03 -14.17 2.36
N TYR A 26 7.96 -13.32 1.91
CA TYR A 26 8.77 -12.54 2.84
C TYR A 26 7.88 -11.57 3.63
N PRO A 27 8.27 -11.22 4.87
CA PRO A 27 7.56 -10.20 5.65
C PRO A 27 7.44 -8.89 4.87
N LEU A 28 6.32 -8.20 5.05
CA LEU A 28 6.10 -6.89 4.45
C LEU A 28 6.98 -5.87 5.17
N ILE A 29 7.88 -5.24 4.41
CA ILE A 29 8.77 -4.19 4.91
C ILE A 29 8.37 -2.89 4.23
N PHE A 30 8.16 -1.86 5.06
CA PHE A 30 7.91 -0.50 4.62
C PHE A 30 8.97 0.39 5.27
N GLU A 31 9.86 0.96 4.47
CA GLU A 31 11.01 1.72 4.97
C GLU A 31 10.60 3.13 5.41
N ASP A 32 11.21 3.59 6.49
CA ASP A 32 11.08 4.97 6.96
C ASP A 32 11.60 5.96 5.91
N GLY A 33 11.11 7.20 5.97
CA GLY A 33 11.57 8.27 5.10
C GLY A 33 11.05 8.20 3.65
N TRP A 34 10.15 7.28 3.34
CA TRP A 34 9.45 7.18 2.05
C TRP A 34 8.81 8.51 1.57
N ALA A 35 8.40 9.37 2.52
CA ALA A 35 7.74 10.64 2.25
C ALA A 35 8.68 11.86 2.25
N GLU A 36 10.00 11.70 2.48
CA GLU A 36 10.93 12.84 2.62
C GLU A 36 10.91 13.78 1.41
N GLY A 37 10.85 13.22 0.19
CA GLY A 37 10.78 14.02 -1.04
C GLY A 37 9.52 14.88 -1.18
N LEU A 38 8.43 14.51 -0.48
CA LEU A 38 7.15 15.24 -0.54
C LEU A 38 7.20 16.57 0.22
N LYS A 39 8.11 16.72 1.19
CA LYS A 39 8.29 17.95 2.00
C LYS A 39 8.67 19.16 1.14
N ALA A 40 9.27 18.92 -0.02
CA ALA A 40 9.65 19.93 -0.99
C ALA A 40 8.46 20.51 -1.78
N SER A 41 7.24 19.94 -1.67
CA SER A 41 6.05 20.47 -2.33
C SER A 41 5.38 21.56 -1.48
N PRO A 42 5.53 22.86 -1.81
CA PRO A 42 5.05 23.95 -0.96
C PRO A 42 3.53 24.08 -0.93
N ARG A 43 2.80 23.38 -1.81
CA ARG A 43 1.33 23.41 -1.88
C ARG A 43 0.68 22.13 -1.38
N LEU A 44 1.46 21.14 -0.92
CA LEU A 44 0.92 19.88 -0.45
C LEU A 44 -0.01 20.13 0.75
N GLU A 45 -1.19 19.53 0.69
CA GLU A 45 -2.28 19.66 1.66
C GLU A 45 -2.76 18.28 2.13
N GLU A 46 -2.53 17.25 1.33
CA GLU A 46 -2.94 15.87 1.62
C GLU A 46 -1.91 14.85 1.11
N ILE A 47 -1.67 13.82 1.92
CA ILE A 47 -1.03 12.57 1.51
C ILE A 47 -2.00 11.43 1.78
N ILE A 48 -2.21 10.55 0.80
CA ILE A 48 -2.99 9.33 0.95
C ILE A 48 -2.06 8.15 0.66
N LEU A 49 -1.86 7.28 1.63
CA LEU A 49 -1.15 6.01 1.47
C LEU A 49 -2.17 4.87 1.48
N GLU A 50 -2.22 4.11 0.39
CA GLU A 50 -3.03 2.90 0.27
C GLU A 50 -2.09 1.69 0.22
N LEU A 51 -2.16 0.82 1.22
CA LEU A 51 -1.35 -0.40 1.31
C LEU A 51 -2.26 -1.61 1.12
N GLU A 52 -1.96 -2.44 0.14
CA GLU A 52 -2.71 -3.65 -0.18
C GLU A 52 -1.84 -4.90 -0.01
N THR A 53 -2.40 -5.93 0.60
CA THR A 53 -1.81 -7.27 0.62
C THR A 53 -2.89 -8.34 0.60
N MET A 54 -2.50 -9.62 0.55
CA MET A 54 -3.43 -10.74 0.70
C MET A 54 -3.89 -10.91 2.15
N GLU A 55 -5.06 -11.52 2.36
CA GLU A 55 -5.64 -11.73 3.70
C GLU A 55 -4.67 -12.36 4.71
N ARG A 56 -3.79 -13.26 4.25
CA ARG A 56 -2.74 -13.89 5.06
C ARG A 56 -1.85 -12.86 5.79
N ASP A 57 -1.51 -11.77 5.14
CA ASP A 57 -0.54 -10.78 5.65
C ASP A 57 -1.22 -9.52 6.21
N LYS A 58 -2.55 -9.53 6.37
CA LYS A 58 -3.31 -8.32 6.75
C LYS A 58 -2.84 -7.69 8.06
N GLU A 59 -2.42 -8.50 9.03
CA GLU A 59 -1.94 -8.00 10.31
C GLU A 59 -0.61 -7.23 10.16
N GLN A 60 0.21 -7.57 9.16
CA GLN A 60 1.46 -6.85 8.86
C GLN A 60 1.16 -5.44 8.34
N ILE A 61 0.22 -5.29 7.39
CA ILE A 61 -0.18 -3.94 6.93
C ILE A 61 -0.89 -3.14 8.03
N TYR A 62 -1.57 -3.80 8.98
CA TYR A 62 -2.15 -3.12 10.14
C TYR A 62 -1.06 -2.59 11.08
N ALA A 63 -0.01 -3.37 11.34
CA ALA A 63 1.13 -2.93 12.12
C ALA A 63 1.86 -1.75 11.44
N ILE A 64 2.11 -1.84 10.13
CA ILE A 64 2.70 -0.75 9.34
C ILE A 64 1.82 0.49 9.40
N ALA A 65 0.52 0.38 9.16
CA ALA A 65 -0.40 1.51 9.20
C ALA A 65 -0.47 2.19 10.58
N ASN A 66 -0.45 1.39 11.66
CA ASN A 66 -0.42 1.91 13.03
C ASN A 66 0.90 2.64 13.34
N HIS A 67 2.01 2.23 12.74
CA HIS A 67 3.29 2.91 12.88
C HIS A 67 3.29 4.24 12.10
N VAL A 68 3.05 4.18 10.78
CA VAL A 68 3.17 5.37 9.91
C VAL A 68 2.14 6.45 10.26
N CYS A 69 0.95 6.09 10.77
CA CYS A 69 -0.05 7.10 11.15
C CYS A 69 0.39 8.00 12.32
N GLN A 70 1.43 7.62 13.06
CA GLN A 70 2.05 8.47 14.09
C GLN A 70 3.05 9.48 13.50
N GLU A 71 3.44 9.33 12.24
CA GLU A 71 4.37 10.24 11.58
C GLU A 71 3.73 11.61 11.31
N ILE A 72 4.56 12.63 11.47
CA ILE A 72 4.22 14.03 11.23
C ILE A 72 5.20 14.57 10.20
N TYR A 73 4.68 15.11 9.10
CA TYR A 73 5.52 15.67 8.03
C TYR A 73 5.45 17.19 8.04
N THR A 74 6.57 17.82 8.42
CA THR A 74 6.75 19.28 8.28
C THR A 74 7.25 19.60 6.88
N LEU A 75 6.46 20.38 6.14
CA LEU A 75 6.80 20.89 4.82
C LEU A 75 7.84 22.01 4.91
N ASN A 76 8.54 22.28 3.81
CA ASN A 76 9.54 23.35 3.76
C ASN A 76 8.99 24.76 4.04
N ASN A 77 7.66 24.95 3.96
CA ASN A 77 7.00 26.20 4.31
C ASN A 77 6.46 26.23 5.76
N GLY A 78 6.84 25.27 6.60
CA GLY A 78 6.47 25.20 8.01
C GLY A 78 5.08 24.62 8.30
N ARG A 79 4.26 24.35 7.27
CA ARG A 79 2.99 23.64 7.47
C ARG A 79 3.24 22.17 7.79
N THR A 80 2.35 21.60 8.58
CA THR A 80 2.49 20.22 9.06
C THR A 80 1.33 19.35 8.62
N LEU A 81 1.63 18.21 8.04
CA LEU A 81 0.69 17.14 7.70
C LEU A 81 0.69 16.10 8.83
N SER A 82 -0.49 15.72 9.32
CA SER A 82 -0.65 14.67 10.34
C SER A 82 -1.86 13.79 10.03
N ALA A 83 -1.84 12.55 10.50
CA ALA A 83 -3.01 11.68 10.43
C ALA A 83 -4.02 11.91 11.58
N ALA A 84 -3.75 12.86 12.49
CA ALA A 84 -4.64 13.18 13.59
C ALA A 84 -6.03 13.61 13.07
N GLY A 85 -7.10 13.02 13.62
CA GLY A 85 -8.47 13.27 13.18
C GLY A 85 -8.87 12.57 11.87
N ASN A 86 -7.93 11.92 11.16
CA ASN A 86 -8.22 11.11 9.99
C ASN A 86 -8.35 9.63 10.38
N PRO A 87 -9.51 8.98 10.14
CA PRO A 87 -9.66 7.56 10.44
C PRO A 87 -8.82 6.71 9.48
N ILE A 88 -8.20 5.66 10.03
CA ILE A 88 -7.62 4.58 9.21
C ILE A 88 -8.76 3.78 8.60
N VAL A 89 -8.80 3.69 7.28
CA VAL A 89 -9.87 2.98 6.56
C VAL A 89 -9.37 1.61 6.14
N LYS A 90 -10.12 0.57 6.50
CA LYS A 90 -9.89 -0.82 6.06
C LYS A 90 -10.88 -1.19 4.97
N LYS A 91 -10.41 -1.86 3.91
CA LYS A 91 -11.25 -2.37 2.82
C LYS A 91 -10.80 -3.78 2.44
N GLU A 92 -11.69 -4.52 1.82
CA GLU A 92 -11.41 -5.86 1.33
C GLU A 92 -11.98 -6.02 -0.08
N TRP A 93 -11.32 -6.79 -0.92
CA TRP A 93 -11.86 -7.15 -2.23
C TRP A 93 -11.36 -8.52 -2.68
N MET A 94 -12.09 -9.16 -3.59
CA MET A 94 -11.70 -10.42 -4.21
C MET A 94 -10.95 -10.12 -5.51
N GLY A 95 -9.65 -10.41 -5.50
CA GLY A 95 -8.74 -10.21 -6.63
C GLY A 95 -8.21 -11.52 -7.20
N PRO A 96 -7.30 -11.45 -8.17
CA PRO A 96 -6.74 -12.63 -8.80
C PRO A 96 -5.87 -13.44 -7.82
N SER A 97 -5.98 -14.76 -7.89
CA SER A 97 -5.03 -15.67 -7.23
C SER A 97 -3.88 -16.07 -8.17
N ARG A 98 -3.89 -15.56 -9.40
CA ARG A 98 -2.87 -15.76 -10.43
C ARG A 98 -2.21 -14.42 -10.76
N LEU A 99 -0.92 -14.29 -10.47
CA LEU A 99 -0.12 -13.09 -10.74
C LEU A 99 1.08 -13.49 -11.59
N SER A 100 1.18 -12.94 -12.80
CA SER A 100 2.21 -13.31 -13.77
C SER A 100 2.25 -14.84 -14.01
N ASP A 101 3.42 -15.46 -13.86
CA ASP A 101 3.66 -16.91 -13.97
C ASP A 101 3.40 -17.68 -12.67
N LEU A 102 2.82 -17.04 -11.65
CA LEU A 102 2.60 -17.62 -10.33
C LEU A 102 1.11 -17.71 -9.97
N ARG A 103 0.72 -18.79 -9.29
CA ARG A 103 -0.57 -18.91 -8.63
C ARG A 103 -0.38 -19.10 -7.14
N TYR A 104 -1.37 -18.64 -6.37
CA TYR A 104 -1.42 -18.91 -4.96
C TYR A 104 -2.01 -20.30 -4.68
N GLU A 105 -1.27 -21.11 -3.94
CA GLU A 105 -1.69 -22.44 -3.50
C GLU A 105 -2.12 -22.39 -2.03
N LYS A 106 -3.41 -22.16 -1.79
CA LYS A 106 -3.97 -21.97 -0.44
C LYS A 106 -3.62 -23.09 0.54
N THR A 107 -3.52 -24.34 0.08
CA THR A 107 -3.20 -25.50 0.93
C THR A 107 -1.74 -25.53 1.39
N ARG A 108 -0.83 -24.94 0.61
CA ARG A 108 0.61 -24.87 0.92
C ARG A 108 1.05 -23.47 1.32
N ASP A 109 0.09 -22.56 1.42
CA ASP A 109 0.24 -21.17 1.82
C ASP A 109 1.38 -20.46 1.08
N LYS A 110 1.45 -20.62 -0.24
CA LYS A 110 2.57 -20.10 -1.04
C LYS A 110 2.24 -19.86 -2.51
N TRP A 111 3.06 -19.02 -3.13
CA TRP A 111 3.09 -18.87 -4.58
C TRP A 111 3.87 -20.01 -5.23
N VAL A 112 3.32 -20.57 -6.31
CA VAL A 112 3.94 -21.63 -7.12
C VAL A 112 3.85 -21.28 -8.59
N THR A 113 4.80 -21.79 -9.38
CA THR A 113 4.74 -21.69 -10.84
C THR A 113 3.45 -22.30 -11.37
N ARG A 114 2.81 -21.58 -12.29
CA ARG A 114 1.55 -21.98 -12.92
C ARG A 114 1.79 -23.03 -13.99
N ASP A 115 0.84 -23.95 -14.10
CA ASP A 115 0.69 -24.79 -15.28
C ASP A 115 -0.39 -24.16 -16.16
N LYS A 116 0.02 -23.27 -17.08
CA LYS A 116 -0.91 -22.51 -17.92
C LYS A 116 -1.76 -23.41 -18.83
N LEU A 117 -1.26 -24.59 -19.19
CA LEU A 117 -1.99 -25.55 -20.01
C LEU A 117 -3.07 -26.26 -19.19
N ALA A 118 -2.71 -26.78 -18.00
CA ALA A 118 -3.67 -27.40 -17.10
C ALA A 118 -4.73 -26.42 -16.59
N GLU A 119 -4.38 -25.14 -16.45
CA GLU A 119 -5.30 -24.09 -16.01
C GLU A 119 -6.18 -23.52 -17.13
N GLN A 120 -5.97 -23.91 -18.40
CA GLN A 120 -6.73 -23.38 -19.52
C GLN A 120 -8.22 -23.69 -19.37
N GLY A 121 -9.06 -22.67 -19.50
CA GLY A 121 -10.51 -22.81 -19.32
C GLY A 121 -10.97 -22.95 -17.86
N THR A 122 -10.05 -23.03 -16.89
CA THR A 122 -10.39 -23.03 -15.46
C THR A 122 -10.44 -21.59 -14.94
N PRO A 123 -11.58 -21.11 -14.40
CA PRO A 123 -11.67 -19.79 -13.80
C PRO A 123 -10.64 -19.58 -12.68
N ASP A 124 -10.18 -18.34 -12.50
CA ASP A 124 -9.36 -17.99 -11.33
C ASP A 124 -10.24 -18.10 -10.07
N PRO A 125 -9.87 -18.92 -9.07
CA PRO A 125 -10.66 -19.07 -7.84
C PRO A 125 -10.66 -17.81 -6.96
N GLY A 126 -9.79 -16.84 -7.27
CA GLY A 126 -9.67 -15.59 -6.56
C GLY A 126 -8.99 -15.71 -5.20
N LEU A 127 -8.52 -14.57 -4.74
CA LEU A 127 -7.83 -14.37 -3.48
C LEU A 127 -8.40 -13.12 -2.81
N LYS A 128 -8.60 -13.19 -1.49
CA LYS A 128 -9.05 -12.03 -0.73
C LYS A 128 -7.86 -11.12 -0.46
N TYR A 129 -7.98 -9.87 -0.89
CA TYR A 129 -7.02 -8.80 -0.63
C TYR A 129 -7.58 -7.86 0.44
N CYS A 130 -6.70 -7.39 1.31
CA CYS A 130 -6.96 -6.42 2.35
C CYS A 130 -6.23 -5.14 1.99
N ILE A 131 -6.92 -4.01 2.12
CA ILE A 131 -6.39 -2.67 1.86
C ILE A 131 -6.52 -1.85 3.14
N ILE A 132 -5.48 -1.12 3.49
CA ILE A 132 -5.51 -0.09 4.53
C ILE A 132 -5.16 1.26 3.91
N VAL A 133 -5.93 2.29 4.27
CA VAL A 133 -5.73 3.66 3.80
C VAL A 133 -5.42 4.54 5.00
N VAL A 134 -4.29 5.21 4.94
CA VAL A 134 -3.87 6.24 5.90
C VAL A 134 -3.83 7.58 5.17
N ARG A 135 -4.36 8.62 5.83
CA ARG A 135 -4.45 9.97 5.28
C ARG A 135 -3.79 10.94 6.25
N TRP A 136 -2.94 11.80 5.71
CA TRP A 136 -2.40 12.96 6.41
C TRP A 136 -2.95 14.22 5.75
N THR A 137 -3.46 15.13 6.56
CA THR A 137 -3.93 16.44 6.11
C THR A 137 -3.20 17.54 6.87
N VAL A 138 -3.13 18.73 6.28
CA VAL A 138 -2.61 19.90 7.00
C VAL A 138 -3.47 20.13 8.26
N ALA A 139 -2.81 20.36 9.40
CA ALA A 139 -3.51 20.64 10.65
C ALA A 139 -4.47 21.83 10.49
N PRO A 140 -5.70 21.76 11.02
CA PRO A 140 -6.58 22.93 11.08
C PRO A 140 -5.94 24.01 11.95
N TRP A 141 -6.06 25.27 11.51
CA TRP A 141 -5.57 26.48 12.18
C TRP A 141 -6.31 26.74 13.50
#